data_AF-A0A6P0VAK1-F1
#
_entry.id   AF-A0A6P0VAK1-F1
#
_cell.length_a   1.000
_cell.length_b   1.000
_cell.length_c   1.000
_cell.angle_alpha   90.00
_cell.angle_beta   90.00
_cell.angle_gamma   90.00
#
_symmetry.space_group_name_H-M   'P 1'
#
loop_
_entity.id
_entity.type
_entity.pdbx_description
1 polymer ?
#
loop_
_entity_poly.entity_id
_entity_poly.type
_entity_poly.pdbx_seq_one_letter_code
_entity_poly.pdbx_strand_id
1 'polypeptide(L)'
;MFGLAESVKHTRVYQEGLETGNEQGREQEGQTLVLKLLSRKVGKLPPKLESQVKALSLEGLEELAEALLDFSTLDDLSAWLQNHN
;
A
#
# COMPACT_ATOMS: atom_id res chain seq x y z
N MET A 1 38.53 -16.82 -10.28
CA MET A 1 38.20 -16.14 -9.00
C MET A 1 36.70 -15.88 -9.06
N PHE A 2 35.87 -16.77 -8.50
CA PHE A 2 34.41 -16.54 -8.46
C PHE A 2 34.16 -15.31 -7.59
N GLY A 3 33.47 -14.32 -8.13
CA GLY A 3 33.30 -13.03 -7.46
C GLY A 3 32.44 -13.19 -6.21
N LEU A 4 32.94 -12.71 -5.06
CA LEU A 4 32.24 -12.72 -3.77
C LEU A 4 30.81 -12.15 -3.87
N ALA A 5 30.56 -11.25 -4.82
CA ALA A 5 29.24 -10.68 -5.10
C ALA A 5 28.20 -11.72 -5.55
N GLU A 6 28.57 -12.75 -6.32
CA GLU A 6 27.64 -13.81 -6.73
C GLU A 6 27.33 -14.76 -5.57
N SER A 7 28.33 -15.11 -4.75
CA SER A 7 28.12 -16.00 -3.59
C SER A 7 27.23 -15.38 -2.52
N VAL A 8 27.28 -14.05 -2.34
CA VAL A 8 26.46 -13.34 -1.35
C VAL A 8 24.97 -13.39 -1.73
N LYS A 9 24.63 -13.43 -3.03
CA LYS A 9 23.24 -13.52 -3.49
C LYS A 9 22.53 -14.81 -3.08
N HIS A 10 23.29 -15.87 -2.83
CA HIS A 10 22.77 -17.16 -2.37
C HIS A 10 22.66 -17.26 -0.84
N THR A 11 23.10 -16.24 -0.10
CA THR A 11 22.98 -16.25 1.36
C THR A 11 21.53 -15.96 1.76
N ARG A 12 21.08 -16.66 2.81
CA ARG A 12 19.73 -16.48 3.36
C ARG A 12 19.42 -15.03 3.72
N VAL A 13 20.38 -14.32 4.33
CA VAL A 13 20.23 -12.91 4.72
C VAL A 13 20.00 -12.00 3.52
N TYR A 14 20.69 -12.25 2.40
CA TYR A 14 20.48 -11.47 1.17
C TYR A 14 19.10 -11.74 0.57
N GLN A 15 18.65 -13.00 0.58
CA GLN A 15 17.32 -13.37 0.09
C GLN A 15 16.20 -12.76 0.95
N GLU A 16 16.29 -12.89 2.28
CA GLU A 16 15.34 -12.28 3.22
C GLU A 16 15.30 -10.75 3.08
N GLY A 17 16.46 -10.11 2.87
CA GLY A 17 16.56 -8.67 2.64
C GLY A 17 15.89 -8.23 1.33
N LEU A 18 16.03 -9.01 0.25
CA LEU A 18 15.32 -8.75 -1.01
C LEU A 18 13.81 -8.94 -0.87
N GLU A 19 13.37 -10.00 -0.20
CA GLU A 19 11.95 -10.27 0.05
C GLU A 19 11.32 -9.14 0.88
N THR A 20 11.94 -8.79 2.01
CA THR A 20 11.48 -7.69 2.87
C THR A 20 11.45 -6.36 2.11
N GLY A 21 12.49 -6.07 1.31
CA GLY A 21 12.55 -4.84 0.53
C GLY A 21 11.46 -4.78 -0.55
N ASN A 22 11.16 -5.91 -1.21
CA ASN A 22 10.09 -6.00 -2.19
C ASN A 22 8.71 -5.82 -1.54
N GLU A 23 8.47 -6.45 -0.39
CA GLU A 23 7.21 -6.30 0.36
C GLU A 23 6.99 -4.85 0.80
N GLN A 24 7.99 -4.23 1.42
CA GLN A 24 7.94 -2.81 1.82
C GLN A 24 7.72 -1.88 0.62
N GLY A 25 8.38 -2.16 -0.51
CA GLY A 25 8.22 -1.40 -1.74
C GLY A 25 6.78 -1.46 -2.27
N ARG A 26 6.18 -2.66 -2.28
CA ARG A 26 4.78 -2.87 -2.70
C ARG A 26 3.80 -2.15 -1.77
N GLU A 27 3.99 -2.21 -0.46
CA GLU A 27 3.15 -1.50 0.51
C GLU A 27 3.21 0.02 0.32
N GLN A 28 4.42 0.58 0.21
CA GLN A 28 4.62 2.02 0.03
C GLN A 28 4.02 2.52 -1.30
N GLU A 29 4.18 1.76 -2.38
CA GLU A 29 3.59 2.07 -3.67
C GLU A 29 2.06 1.99 -3.62
N GLY A 30 1.51 0.91 -3.03
CA GLY A 30 0.08 0.73 -2.84
C GLY A 30 -0.56 1.89 -2.08
N GLN A 31 0.01 2.28 -0.94
CA GLN A 31 -0.46 3.43 -0.16
C GLN A 31 -0.41 4.72 -0.98
N THR A 32 0.70 4.97 -1.66
CA THR A 32 0.90 6.18 -2.47
C THR A 32 -0.12 6.26 -3.61
N LEU A 33 -0.37 5.15 -4.28
CA LEU A 33 -1.29 5.09 -5.42
C LEU A 33 -2.74 5.27 -4.95
N VAL A 34 -3.16 4.53 -3.92
CA VAL A 34 -4.53 4.61 -3.38
C VAL A 34 -4.83 6.01 -2.87
N LEU A 35 -3.93 6.66 -2.13
CA LEU A 35 -4.12 8.03 -1.65
C LEU A 35 -4.22 9.05 -2.81
N LYS A 36 -3.42 8.87 -3.86
CA LYS A 36 -3.51 9.71 -5.07
C LYS A 36 -4.84 9.51 -5.79
N LEU A 37 -5.35 8.28 -5.89
CA LEU A 37 -6.62 8.00 -6.53
C LEU A 37 -7.79 8.55 -5.71
N LEU A 38 -7.79 8.34 -4.39
CA LEU A 38 -8.80 8.89 -3.49
C LEU A 38 -8.85 10.41 -3.57
N SER A 39 -7.68 11.07 -3.52
CA SER A 39 -7.64 12.54 -3.62
C SER A 39 -8.18 13.09 -4.94
N ARG A 40 -8.07 12.31 -6.03
CA ARG A 40 -8.68 12.64 -7.34
C ARG A 40 -10.17 12.36 -7.39
N LYS A 41 -10.64 11.28 -6.75
CA LYS A 41 -12.03 10.82 -6.81
C LYS A 41 -12.95 11.61 -5.88
N VAL A 42 -12.53 11.79 -4.62
CA VAL A 42 -13.37 12.38 -3.55
C VAL A 42 -12.84 13.72 -3.04
N GLY A 43 -11.74 14.22 -3.63
CA GLY A 43 -11.12 15.48 -3.24
C GLY A 43 -10.16 15.34 -2.06
N LYS A 44 -9.79 16.48 -1.45
CA LYS A 44 -8.76 16.50 -0.39
C LYS A 44 -9.16 15.65 0.81
N LEU A 45 -8.33 14.66 1.13
CA LEU A 45 -8.52 13.78 2.28
C LEU A 45 -8.21 14.51 3.60
N PRO A 46 -9.08 14.41 4.62
CA PRO A 46 -8.73 14.79 5.98
C PRO A 46 -7.59 13.92 6.53
N PRO A 47 -6.69 14.46 7.38
CA PRO A 47 -5.56 13.70 7.93
C PRO A 47 -5.97 12.40 8.64
N LYS A 48 -7.13 12.39 9.29
CA LYS A 48 -7.67 11.21 9.97
C LYS A 48 -7.99 10.06 9.01
N LEU A 49 -8.53 10.36 7.82
CA LEU A 49 -8.83 9.32 6.81
C LEU A 49 -7.55 8.86 6.13
N GLU A 50 -6.63 9.79 5.84
CA GLU A 50 -5.32 9.46 5.29
C GLU A 50 -4.54 8.50 6.19
N SER A 51 -4.53 8.73 7.50
CA SER A 51 -3.88 7.82 8.45
C SER A 51 -4.52 6.44 8.53
N GLN A 52 -5.86 6.35 8.40
CA GLN A 52 -6.56 5.06 8.38
C GLN A 52 -6.21 4.27 7.11
N VAL A 53 -6.19 4.93 5.95
CA VAL A 53 -5.78 4.30 4.69
C VAL A 53 -4.33 3.80 4.76
N LYS A 54 -3.41 4.57 5.36
CA LYS A 54 -2.01 4.15 5.56
C LYS A 54 -1.85 2.99 6.55
N ALA A 55 -2.84 2.72 7.37
CA ALA A 55 -2.84 1.60 8.32
C ALA A 55 -3.39 0.31 7.72
N LEU A 56 -3.96 0.35 6.51
CA LEU A 56 -4.42 -0.84 5.79
C LEU A 56 -3.24 -1.72 5.38
N SER A 57 -3.47 -3.03 5.39
CA SER A 57 -2.58 -4.01 4.76
C SER A 57 -2.54 -3.81 3.24
N LEU A 58 -1.58 -4.44 2.56
CA LEU A 58 -1.53 -4.42 1.11
C LEU A 58 -2.83 -4.95 0.48
N GLU A 59 -3.40 -6.02 1.03
CA GLU A 59 -4.69 -6.58 0.60
C GLU A 59 -5.84 -5.57 0.80
N GLY A 60 -5.90 -4.90 1.95
CA GLY A 60 -6.91 -3.86 2.19
C GLY A 60 -6.75 -2.65 1.28
N LEU A 61 -5.52 -2.32 0.85
CA LEU A 61 -5.27 -1.28 -0.14
C LEU A 61 -5.73 -1.71 -1.55
N GLU A 62 -5.54 -2.98 -1.91
CA GLU A 62 -6.02 -3.55 -3.17
C GLU A 62 -7.56 -3.56 -3.21
N GLU A 63 -8.23 -4.00 -2.14
CA GLU A 63 -9.70 -3.95 -2.01
C GLU A 63 -10.24 -2.50 -2.08
N LEU A 64 -9.58 -1.57 -1.40
CA LEU A 64 -9.95 -0.16 -1.44
C LEU A 64 -9.78 0.43 -2.85
N ALA A 65 -8.80 -0.02 -3.62
CA ALA A 65 -8.59 0.43 -5.00
C ALA A 65 -9.73 0.01 -5.93
N GLU A 66 -10.31 -1.16 -5.71
CA GLU A 66 -11.50 -1.63 -6.44
C GLU A 66 -12.75 -0.86 -6.00
N ALA A 67 -13.01 -0.77 -4.69
CA ALA A 67 -14.17 -0.08 -4.14
C ALA A 67 -14.20 1.42 -4.48
N LEU A 68 -13.02 2.05 -4.62
CA LEU A 68 -12.87 3.44 -5.03
C LEU A 68 -13.58 3.77 -6.35
N LEU A 69 -13.75 2.79 -7.25
CA LEU A 69 -14.41 3.01 -8.53
C LEU A 69 -15.87 3.45 -8.36
N ASP A 70 -16.51 3.01 -7.27
CA ASP A 70 -17.91 3.30 -6.93
C ASP A 70 -18.07 4.55 -6.05
N PHE A 71 -17.00 5.11 -5.51
CA PHE A 71 -17.08 6.26 -4.61
C PHE A 71 -17.47 7.53 -5.36
N SER A 72 -18.32 8.35 -4.75
CA SER A 72 -18.66 9.69 -5.25
C SER A 72 -18.28 10.79 -4.26
N THR A 73 -18.13 10.44 -2.97
CA THR A 73 -17.98 11.40 -1.88
C THR A 73 -16.99 10.91 -0.82
N LEU A 74 -16.55 11.83 0.05
CA LEU A 74 -15.77 11.48 1.24
C LEU A 74 -16.55 10.59 2.23
N ASP A 75 -17.88 10.63 2.20
CA ASP A 75 -18.72 9.81 3.07
C ASP A 75 -18.68 8.34 2.64
N ASP A 76 -18.58 8.05 1.33
CA ASP A 76 -18.42 6.68 0.82
C ASP A 76 -17.12 6.04 1.34
N LEU A 77 -16.01 6.79 1.29
CA LEU A 77 -14.73 6.35 1.86
C LEU A 77 -14.86 6.14 3.38
N SER A 78 -15.51 7.06 4.08
CA SER A 78 -15.67 6.98 5.53
C SER A 78 -16.50 5.75 5.94
N ALA A 79 -17.56 5.45 5.20
CA ALA A 79 -18.40 4.27 5.41
C ALA A 79 -17.62 2.98 5.09
N TRP A 80 -16.86 2.95 4.00
CA TRP A 80 -16.03 1.79 3.65
C TRP A 80 -15.02 1.47 4.74
N LEU A 81 -14.28 2.48 5.22
CA LEU A 81 -13.30 2.33 6.30
C LEU A 81 -13.91 1.92 7.64
N GLN A 82 -15.17 2.28 7.91
CA GLN A 82 -15.88 1.84 9.12
C GLN A 82 -16.28 0.35 9.05
N ASN A 83 -16.60 -0.15 7.85
CA ASN A 83 -16.99 -1.54 7.64
C ASN A 83 -15.80 -2.50 7.51
N HIS A 84 -14.60 -1.98 7.26
CA HIS A 84 -13.36 -2.76 7.08
C HIS A 84 -12.33 -2.48 8.19
N ASN A 85 -12.78 -1.97 9.35
CA ASN A 85 -12.01 -1.89 10.60
C ASN A 85 -12.40 -3.00 11.58
#